data_AF-A0AAP8HWE8-F1
#
_entry.id   AF-A0AAP8HWE8-F1
#
_cell.length_a   1.000
_cell.length_b   1.000
_cell.length_c   1.000
_cell.angle_alpha   90.00
_cell.angle_beta   90.00
_cell.angle_gamma   90.00
#
_symmetry.space_group_name_H-M   'P 1'
#
loop_
_entity.id
_entity.type
_entity.pdbx_description
1 polymer ?
#
loop_
_entity_poly.entity_id
_entity_poly.type
_entity_poly.pdbx_seq_one_letter_code
_entity_poly.pdbx_strand_id
1 'polypeptide(L)'
;IVQESETRKLDRNVFNEAYLMHTSTSPQYAIIASCDVAAAMMEPPGGTALVEESIREAMDFRRAMRKVESEFGKNDWWFKVWGPNRLVSEGIGNRDEWILESNEHWHGFGDLAEGFNMLDPIKATVITPGLDMSGSFGETGI
;
A
#
# COMPACT_ATOMS: atom_id res chain seq x y z
N ILE A 1 -22.76 4.99 -1.61
CA ILE A 1 -23.79 5.93 -1.10
C ILE A 1 -23.04 7.09 -0.45
N VAL A 2 -23.27 8.34 -0.86
CA VAL A 2 -22.60 9.51 -0.25
C VAL A 2 -23.09 9.65 1.19
N GLN A 3 -22.17 9.64 2.14
CA GLN A 3 -22.48 9.78 3.57
C GLN A 3 -22.39 11.27 3.94
N GLU A 4 -23.49 11.81 4.46
CA GLU A 4 -23.58 13.20 4.90
C GLU A 4 -22.82 13.38 6.23
N SER A 5 -22.30 14.59 6.47
CA SER A 5 -21.73 14.93 7.78
C SER A 5 -22.84 15.07 8.82
N GLU A 6 -22.52 14.74 10.09
CA GLU A 6 -23.44 14.86 11.21
C GLU A 6 -23.93 16.30 11.44
N THR A 7 -23.11 17.30 11.11
CA THR A 7 -23.37 18.72 11.42
C THR A 7 -23.73 19.55 10.20
N ARG A 8 -23.38 19.12 8.99
CA ARG A 8 -23.64 19.86 7.75
C ARG A 8 -23.98 18.94 6.59
N LYS A 9 -25.11 19.20 5.95
CA LYS A 9 -25.47 18.51 4.71
C LYS A 9 -24.73 19.09 3.51
N LEU A 10 -24.38 18.23 2.57
CA LEU A 10 -23.83 18.57 1.27
C LEU A 10 -24.88 19.33 0.46
N ASP A 11 -24.57 20.58 0.11
CA ASP A 11 -25.35 21.31 -0.88
C ASP A 11 -24.89 20.89 -2.28
N ARG A 12 -25.74 20.10 -2.94
CA ARG A 12 -25.47 19.56 -4.28
C ARG A 12 -25.38 20.63 -5.35
N ASN A 13 -26.13 21.72 -5.22
CA ASN A 13 -26.13 22.80 -6.21
C ASN A 13 -24.81 23.54 -6.13
N VAL A 14 -24.40 23.96 -4.92
CA VAL A 14 -23.12 24.64 -4.70
C VAL A 14 -21.94 23.74 -5.10
N PHE A 15 -22.02 22.44 -4.80
CA PHE A 15 -21.00 21.48 -5.24
C PHE A 15 -20.92 21.38 -6.76
N ASN A 16 -22.06 21.29 -7.46
CA ASN A 16 -22.09 21.19 -8.92
C ASN A 16 -21.57 22.47 -9.58
N GLU A 17 -21.90 23.65 -9.06
CA GLU A 17 -21.31 24.91 -9.56
C GLU A 17 -19.79 24.89 -9.45
N ALA A 18 -19.24 24.47 -8.31
CA ALA A 18 -17.79 24.34 -8.14
C ALA A 18 -17.17 23.28 -9.07
N TYR A 19 -17.83 22.14 -9.24
CA TYR A 19 -17.40 21.08 -10.14
C TYR A 19 -17.34 21.56 -11.60
N LEU A 20 -18.36 22.29 -12.05
CA LEU A 20 -18.46 22.82 -13.41
C LEU A 20 -17.40 23.89 -13.71
N MET A 21 -16.86 24.60 -12.71
CA MET A 21 -15.73 25.51 -12.90
C MET A 21 -14.43 24.80 -13.32
N HIS A 22 -14.29 23.51 -13.00
CA HIS A 22 -13.06 22.74 -13.24
C HIS A 22 -13.21 21.65 -14.31
N THR A 23 -14.44 21.32 -14.69
CA THR A 23 -14.71 20.33 -15.73
C THR A 23 -14.76 20.99 -17.11
N SER A 24 -14.20 20.31 -18.11
CA SER A 24 -14.30 20.72 -19.51
C SER A 24 -15.76 20.66 -19.98
N THR A 25 -16.20 21.67 -20.73
CA THR A 25 -17.49 21.62 -21.45
C THR A 25 -17.51 20.59 -22.60
N SER A 26 -16.34 20.03 -22.93
CA SER A 26 -16.15 18.97 -23.92
C SER A 26 -15.47 17.77 -23.25
N PRO A 27 -16.21 16.92 -22.52
CA PRO A 27 -15.64 15.76 -21.84
C PRO A 27 -15.20 14.68 -22.83
N GLN A 28 -14.15 13.92 -22.48
CA GLN A 28 -13.73 12.76 -23.25
C GLN A 28 -14.52 11.52 -22.82
N TYR A 29 -15.49 11.12 -23.64
CA TYR A 29 -16.41 10.01 -23.34
C TYR A 29 -15.70 8.68 -23.07
N ALA A 30 -14.56 8.42 -23.71
CA ALA A 30 -13.78 7.22 -23.46
C ALA A 30 -13.25 7.15 -22.02
N ILE A 31 -12.87 8.29 -21.43
CA ILE A 31 -12.44 8.36 -20.02
C ILE A 31 -13.64 8.08 -19.11
N ILE A 32 -14.80 8.66 -19.40
CA ILE A 32 -16.03 8.42 -18.61
C ILE A 32 -16.42 6.93 -18.65
N ALA A 33 -16.43 6.33 -19.83
CA ALA A 33 -16.71 4.89 -20.00
C ALA A 33 -15.68 4.01 -19.27
N SER A 34 -14.40 4.41 -19.26
CA SER A 34 -13.37 3.68 -18.52
C SER A 34 -13.63 3.67 -17.00
N CYS A 35 -14.16 4.76 -16.43
CA CYS A 35 -14.53 4.82 -15.03
C CYS A 35 -15.70 3.89 -14.70
N ASP A 36 -16.68 3.76 -15.60
CA ASP A 36 -17.84 2.88 -15.45
C ASP A 36 -17.41 1.40 -15.47
N VAL A 37 -16.55 1.03 -16.43
CA VAL A 37 -15.97 -0.33 -16.50
C VAL A 37 -15.11 -0.63 -15.27
N ALA A 38 -14.27 0.31 -14.83
CA ALA A 38 -13.44 0.13 -13.64
C ALA A 38 -14.28 -0.10 -12.37
N ALA A 39 -15.40 0.60 -12.22
CA ALA A 39 -16.34 0.36 -11.14
C ALA A 39 -16.95 -1.04 -11.21
N ALA A 40 -17.41 -1.46 -12.40
CA ALA A 40 -17.98 -2.78 -12.63
C ALA A 40 -16.97 -3.93 -12.38
N MET A 41 -15.69 -3.73 -12.72
CA MET A 41 -14.63 -4.71 -12.43
C MET A 41 -14.43 -4.94 -10.93
N MET A 42 -14.72 -3.93 -10.10
CA MET A 42 -14.57 -4.00 -8.66
C MET A 42 -15.83 -4.50 -7.94
N GLU A 43 -16.94 -4.70 -8.65
CA GLU A 43 -18.15 -5.25 -8.06
C GLU A 43 -17.93 -6.70 -7.60
N PRO A 44 -18.49 -7.11 -6.44
CA PRO A 44 -18.39 -8.48 -5.98
C PRO A 44 -19.02 -9.48 -6.98
N PRO A 45 -18.43 -10.66 -7.16
CA PRO A 45 -17.26 -11.20 -6.45
C PRO A 45 -15.90 -10.88 -7.11
N GLY A 46 -15.89 -10.31 -8.32
CA GLY A 46 -14.67 -10.13 -9.12
C GLY A 46 -13.63 -9.23 -8.46
N GLY A 47 -14.06 -8.07 -7.95
CA GLY A 47 -13.16 -7.11 -7.30
C GLY A 47 -12.42 -7.69 -6.09
N THR A 48 -13.11 -8.48 -5.26
CA THR A 48 -12.50 -9.11 -4.09
C THR A 48 -11.41 -10.10 -4.50
N ALA A 49 -11.66 -10.92 -5.53
CA ALA A 49 -10.68 -11.88 -6.01
C ALA A 49 -9.43 -11.21 -6.60
N LEU A 50 -9.60 -10.14 -7.39
CA LEU A 50 -8.50 -9.39 -7.99
C LEU A 50 -7.57 -8.78 -6.94
N VAL A 51 -8.14 -8.22 -5.87
CA VAL A 51 -7.34 -7.64 -4.77
C VAL A 51 -6.64 -8.73 -3.97
N GLU A 52 -7.32 -9.83 -3.67
CA GLU A 52 -6.72 -10.94 -2.92
C GLU A 52 -5.55 -11.58 -3.67
N GLU A 53 -5.70 -11.76 -4.98
CA GLU A 53 -4.62 -12.24 -5.86
C GLU A 53 -3.43 -11.29 -5.88
N SER A 54 -3.68 -9.97 -5.94
CA SER A 54 -2.63 -8.96 -5.89
C SER A 54 -1.86 -8.98 -4.56
N ILE A 55 -2.57 -9.19 -3.43
CA ILE A 55 -1.93 -9.33 -2.12
C ILE A 55 -1.11 -10.62 -2.08
N ARG A 56 -1.64 -11.73 -2.60
CA ARG A 56 -0.92 -13.00 -2.65
C ARG A 56 0.39 -12.89 -3.43
N GLU A 57 0.35 -12.28 -4.61
CA GLU A 57 1.55 -12.05 -5.43
C GLU A 57 2.57 -11.17 -4.71
N ALA A 58 2.13 -10.09 -4.06
CA ALA A 58 3.01 -9.24 -3.28
C ALA A 58 3.67 -9.98 -2.10
N MET A 59 2.95 -10.90 -1.46
CA MET A 59 3.49 -11.76 -0.41
C MET A 59 4.54 -12.74 -0.94
N ASP A 60 4.26 -13.36 -2.08
CA ASP A 60 5.18 -14.30 -2.71
C ASP A 60 6.46 -13.61 -3.19
N PHE A 61 6.34 -12.40 -3.75
CA PHE A 61 7.50 -11.55 -4.05
C PHE A 61 8.36 -11.27 -2.80
N ARG A 62 7.74 -10.86 -1.69
CA ARG A 62 8.45 -10.57 -0.43
C ARG A 62 9.15 -11.80 0.13
N ARG A 63 8.50 -12.97 0.08
CA ARG A 63 9.10 -14.25 0.50
C ARG A 63 10.28 -14.63 -0.38
N ALA A 64 10.14 -14.52 -1.70
CA ALA A 64 11.21 -14.81 -2.65
C ALA A 64 12.43 -13.92 -2.38
N MET A 65 12.23 -12.61 -2.17
CA MET A 65 13.31 -11.67 -1.86
C MET A 65 14.07 -12.05 -0.58
N ARG A 66 13.36 -12.42 0.50
CA ARG A 66 13.98 -12.87 1.76
C ARG A 66 14.66 -14.22 1.65
N LYS A 67 14.11 -15.13 0.84
CA LYS A 67 14.72 -16.43 0.58
C LYS A 67 16.07 -16.25 -0.10
N VAL A 68 16.14 -15.43 -1.16
CA VAL A 68 17.39 -15.15 -1.86
C VAL A 68 18.41 -14.46 -0.94
N GLU A 69 17.99 -13.51 -0.11
CA GLU A 69 18.85 -12.91 0.92
C GLU A 69 19.48 -13.98 1.83
N SER A 70 18.67 -14.94 2.30
CA SER A 70 19.13 -15.98 3.23
C SER A 70 20.08 -17.00 2.59
N GLU A 71 19.90 -17.29 1.29
CA GLU A 71 20.65 -18.29 0.53
C GLU A 71 21.95 -17.73 -0.07
N PHE A 72 21.92 -16.50 -0.59
CA PHE A 72 23.02 -15.91 -1.35
C PHE A 72 23.59 -14.62 -0.74
N GLY A 73 22.80 -13.87 0.03
CA GLY A 73 23.18 -12.56 0.58
C GLY A 73 24.12 -12.58 1.78
N LYS A 74 24.57 -13.74 2.26
CA LYS A 74 25.51 -13.79 3.41
C LYS A 74 26.93 -13.38 3.06
N ASN A 75 27.35 -13.66 1.83
CA ASN A 75 28.73 -13.43 1.37
C ASN A 75 28.81 -12.30 0.32
N ASP A 76 27.70 -11.65 0.01
CA ASP A 76 27.60 -10.57 -0.98
C ASP A 76 26.49 -9.60 -0.57
N TRP A 77 26.33 -8.50 -1.30
CA TRP A 77 25.25 -7.54 -1.05
C TRP A 77 23.90 -8.04 -1.61
N TRP A 78 22.80 -7.64 -0.97
CA TRP A 78 21.46 -7.93 -1.45
C TRP A 78 20.47 -6.82 -1.08
N PHE A 79 19.37 -6.74 -1.81
CA PHE A 79 18.28 -5.81 -1.52
C PHE A 79 17.38 -6.34 -0.41
N LYS A 80 16.98 -5.47 0.52
CA LYS A 80 15.99 -5.81 1.55
C LYS A 80 14.61 -5.32 1.14
N VAL A 81 13.57 -5.99 1.61
CA VAL A 81 12.19 -5.50 1.43
C VAL A 81 11.67 -4.97 2.75
N TRP A 82 11.31 -3.69 2.76
CA TRP A 82 10.76 -3.02 3.94
C TRP A 82 9.42 -3.62 4.33
N GLY A 83 9.29 -3.98 5.60
CA GLY A 83 8.09 -4.61 6.14
C GLY A 83 8.36 -5.37 7.44
N PRO A 84 7.31 -6.03 7.98
CA PRO A 84 7.38 -6.74 9.26
C PRO A 84 8.48 -7.79 9.31
N ASN A 85 9.14 -7.97 10.45
CA ASN A 85 10.25 -8.93 10.59
C ASN A 85 9.84 -10.37 10.26
N ARG A 86 8.58 -10.74 10.54
CA ARG A 86 8.02 -12.05 10.22
C ARG A 86 6.97 -11.90 9.13
N LEU A 87 6.99 -12.83 8.18
CA LEU A 87 5.91 -13.03 7.23
C LEU A 87 5.31 -14.41 7.48
N VAL A 88 4.01 -14.56 7.25
CA VAL A 88 3.38 -15.89 7.17
C VAL A 88 4.06 -16.77 6.12
N SER A 89 4.14 -18.07 6.40
CA SER A 89 4.77 -19.04 5.50
C SER A 89 4.00 -19.26 4.20
N GLU A 90 2.67 -19.13 4.22
CA GLU A 90 1.78 -19.32 3.08
C GLU A 90 0.57 -18.39 3.17
N GLY A 91 -0.04 -18.06 2.02
CA GLY A 91 -1.24 -17.23 1.94
C GLY A 91 -0.97 -15.73 2.14
N ILE A 92 -2.04 -14.97 2.41
CA ILE A 92 -1.98 -13.50 2.53
C ILE A 92 -1.71 -13.00 3.96
N GLY A 93 -1.85 -13.87 4.97
CA GLY A 93 -1.65 -13.53 6.38
C GLY A 93 -2.82 -12.75 7.00
N ASN A 94 -2.58 -12.24 8.22
CA ASN A 94 -3.54 -11.41 8.94
C ASN A 94 -3.21 -9.93 8.80
N ARG A 95 -4.25 -9.09 8.79
CA ARG A 95 -4.09 -7.62 8.74
C ARG A 95 -3.20 -7.08 9.88
N ASP A 96 -3.32 -7.66 11.07
CA ASP A 96 -2.65 -7.17 12.28
C ASP A 96 -1.12 -7.23 12.17
N GLU A 97 -0.58 -8.15 11.35
CA GLU A 97 0.86 -8.25 11.09
C GLU A 97 1.43 -7.03 10.34
N TRP A 98 0.56 -6.21 9.74
CA TRP A 98 0.93 -5.03 8.96
C TRP A 98 0.68 -3.72 9.69
N ILE A 99 0.14 -3.76 10.90
CA ILE A 99 -0.03 -2.58 11.75
C ILE A 99 1.35 -2.11 12.22
N LEU A 100 1.58 -0.80 12.19
CA LEU A 100 2.82 -0.22 12.70
C LEU A 100 2.65 0.03 14.20
N GLU A 101 3.28 -0.80 15.02
CA GLU A 101 3.28 -0.64 16.46
C GLU A 101 4.29 0.43 16.89
N SER A 102 3.96 1.18 17.94
CA SER A 102 4.85 2.23 18.44
C SER A 102 6.23 1.65 18.80
N ASN A 103 7.29 2.34 18.37
CA ASN A 103 8.68 2.00 18.67
C ASN A 103 9.20 0.65 18.11
N GLU A 104 8.53 0.03 17.13
CA GLU A 104 9.12 -1.10 16.42
C GLU A 104 10.27 -0.67 15.48
N HIS A 105 11.39 -1.40 15.55
CA HIS A 105 12.59 -1.03 14.81
C HIS A 105 12.50 -1.21 13.29
N TRP A 106 11.67 -2.13 12.80
CA TRP A 106 11.65 -2.47 11.37
C TRP A 106 11.16 -1.31 10.49
N HIS A 107 10.32 -0.42 11.04
CA HIS A 107 9.79 0.74 10.34
C HIS A 107 10.49 2.06 10.68
N GLY A 108 11.25 2.13 11.78
CA GLY A 108 12.03 3.32 12.15
C GLY A 108 11.22 4.52 12.68
N PHE A 109 9.88 4.47 12.67
CA PHE A 109 9.04 5.45 13.35
C PHE A 109 9.08 5.29 14.89
N GLY A 110 9.03 6.43 15.60
CA GLY A 110 8.99 6.48 17.07
C GLY A 110 7.57 6.30 17.61
N ASP A 111 7.07 7.34 18.31
CA ASP A 111 5.75 7.30 18.93
C ASP A 111 4.62 7.29 17.88
N LEU A 112 3.82 6.22 17.90
CA LEU A 112 2.67 6.02 17.03
C LEU A 112 1.41 5.74 17.85
N ALA A 113 0.27 6.23 17.37
CA ALA A 113 -1.03 5.86 17.92
C ALA A 113 -1.39 4.42 17.54
N GLU A 114 -1.88 3.66 18.51
CA GLU A 114 -2.25 2.25 18.35
C GLU A 114 -3.33 2.07 17.27
N GLY A 115 -3.12 1.11 16.37
CA GLY A 115 -4.08 0.77 15.31
C GLY A 115 -4.30 1.84 14.23
N PHE A 116 -3.53 2.93 14.24
CA PHE A 116 -3.75 4.06 13.34
C PHE A 116 -3.14 3.85 11.96
N ASN A 117 -1.91 3.33 11.89
CA ASN A 117 -1.17 3.14 10.65
C ASN A 117 -1.01 1.65 10.31
N MET A 118 -1.15 1.34 9.03
CA MET A 118 -0.91 0.02 8.46
C MET A 118 -0.01 0.16 7.22
N LEU A 119 0.95 -0.74 7.07
CA LEU A 119 1.70 -0.88 5.84
C LEU A 119 0.84 -1.59 4.80
N ASP A 120 0.66 -0.97 3.63
CA ASP A 120 0.03 -1.63 2.48
C ASP A 120 0.92 -2.79 1.98
N PRO A 121 0.45 -4.06 2.05
CA PRO A 121 1.27 -5.21 1.67
C PRO A 121 1.62 -5.21 0.18
N ILE A 122 0.77 -4.64 -0.68
CA ILE A 122 0.98 -4.58 -2.14
C ILE A 122 2.12 -3.62 -2.49
N LYS A 123 2.34 -2.57 -1.69
CA LYS A 123 3.45 -1.63 -1.88
C LYS A 123 4.75 -2.19 -1.31
N ALA A 124 5.46 -2.98 -2.12
CA ALA A 124 6.77 -3.51 -1.77
C ALA A 124 7.86 -2.45 -1.95
N THR A 125 8.22 -1.77 -0.85
CA THR A 125 9.37 -0.85 -0.83
C THR A 125 10.67 -1.64 -0.68
N VAL A 126 11.58 -1.50 -1.66
CA VAL A 126 12.90 -2.14 -1.66
C VAL A 126 13.94 -1.18 -1.11
N ILE A 127 14.79 -1.66 -0.21
CA ILE A 127 15.86 -0.92 0.45
C ILE A 127 17.20 -1.38 -0.11
N THR A 128 18.02 -0.41 -0.52
CA THR A 128 19.40 -0.63 -0.96
C THR A 128 20.36 -0.60 0.23
N PRO A 129 21.49 -1.33 0.18
CA PRO A 129 22.54 -1.18 1.18
C PRO A 129 23.09 0.24 1.21
N GLY A 130 23.43 0.74 2.40
CA GLY A 130 24.08 2.05 2.57
C GLY A 130 23.48 2.93 3.65
N LEU A 131 22.21 2.73 3.98
CA LEU A 131 21.52 3.43 5.07
C LEU A 131 20.64 2.43 5.83
N ASP A 132 20.76 2.42 7.14
CA ASP A 132 19.92 1.56 7.99
C ASP A 132 18.65 2.29 8.48
N MET A 133 17.76 1.55 9.15
CA MET A 133 16.50 2.10 9.69
C MET A 133 16.69 3.08 10.85
N SER A 134 17.89 3.15 11.44
CA SER A 134 18.23 4.16 12.45
C SER A 134 18.69 5.49 11.82
N GLY A 135 18.88 5.52 10.50
CA GLY A 135 19.46 6.65 9.79
C GLY A 135 20.99 6.68 9.81
N SER A 136 21.63 5.57 10.20
CA SER A 136 23.09 5.45 10.20
C SER A 136 23.60 4.96 8.84
N PHE A 137 24.66 5.59 8.34
CA PHE A 137 25.30 5.20 7.09
C PHE A 137 26.14 3.94 7.28
N GLY A 138 26.07 3.03 6.32
CA GLY A 138 26.97 1.88 6.22
C GLY A 138 28.34 2.28 5.68
N GLU A 139 29.34 1.42 5.88
CA GLU A 139 30.69 1.61 5.29
C GLU A 139 30.66 1.57 3.76
N THR A 140 29.70 0.84 3.18
CA THR A 140 29.46 0.71 1.75
C THR A 140 27.99 0.96 1.43
N GLY A 141 27.70 1.43 0.22
CA GLY A 141 26.35 1.64 -0.28
C GLY A 141 26.31 1.62 -1.81
N ILE A 142 25.10 1.48 -2.36
CA ILE A 142 24.82 1.47 -3.81
C ILE A 142 23.86 2.61 -4.14
#